data_AF-A0A6N3C367-F1
#
_entry.id   AF-A0A6N3C367-F1
#
_cell.length_a   1.000
_cell.length_b   1.000
_cell.length_c   1.000
_cell.angle_alpha   90.00
_cell.angle_beta   90.00
_cell.angle_gamma   90.00
#
_symmetry.space_group_name_H-M   'P 1'
#
loop_
_entity.id
_entity.type
_entity.pdbx_description
1 polymer ?
#
loop_
_entity_poly.entity_id
_entity_poly.type
_entity_poly.pdbx_seq_one_letter_code
_entity_poly.pdbx_strand_id
1 'polypeptide(L)'
;MKFKVFRDWLQQTIYKIINPIVHGMIKIGITPNFITTTGLILNIVAACIFLYAGMKGERGDFYYIGWGGGIILFAGLFDMMDGQVARIGKMSSTFGALYDSVLDRYSELTVFFGICFYLINQGYVISSIVAFIALIGSLMVSYVRARAEGLGLECKVGFMQRPERVVLTGLGALCCGIFAPMMENNETFEPIMIFVIPLLIVAIFSNITAFARLNHCRKLLSSKSNE
;
A
#
# COMPACT_ATOMS: atom_id res chain seq x y z
N MET A 1 -20.83 10.68 1.07
CA MET A 1 -20.56 11.92 0.29
C MET A 1 -19.38 12.72 0.86
N LYS A 2 -19.33 13.06 2.16
CA LYS A 2 -18.24 13.84 2.78
C LYS A 2 -16.81 13.23 2.67
N PHE A 3 -16.66 11.92 2.82
CA PHE A 3 -15.32 11.26 2.77
C PHE A 3 -14.67 11.30 1.37
N LYS A 4 -15.47 11.11 0.31
CA LYS A 4 -14.98 11.18 -1.08
C LYS A 4 -14.49 12.58 -1.43
N VAL A 5 -15.23 13.61 -1.01
CA VAL A 5 -14.87 15.02 -1.20
C VAL A 5 -13.55 15.36 -0.48
N PHE A 6 -13.36 14.88 0.74
CA PHE A 6 -12.12 15.09 1.49
C PHE A 6 -10.90 14.44 0.80
N ARG A 7 -11.06 13.19 0.36
CA ARG A 7 -10.00 12.47 -0.38
C ARG A 7 -9.61 13.19 -1.67
N ASP A 8 -10.61 13.60 -2.46
CA ASP A 8 -10.36 14.26 -3.73
C ASP A 8 -9.67 15.63 -3.50
N TRP A 9 -10.01 16.35 -2.42
CA TRP A 9 -9.31 17.57 -1.99
C TRP A 9 -7.85 17.31 -1.57
N LEU A 10 -7.61 16.26 -0.78
CA LEU A 10 -6.26 15.89 -0.34
C LEU A 10 -5.38 15.54 -1.55
N GLN A 11 -5.93 14.76 -2.48
CA GLN A 11 -5.26 14.35 -3.70
C GLN A 11 -4.89 15.54 -4.59
N GLN A 12 -5.80 16.51 -4.76
CA GLN A 12 -5.52 17.75 -5.49
C GLN A 12 -4.42 18.58 -4.82
N THR A 13 -4.38 18.61 -3.49
CA THR A 13 -3.34 19.30 -2.74
C THR A 13 -1.98 18.64 -2.92
N ILE A 14 -1.93 17.30 -2.84
CA ILE A 14 -0.72 16.52 -3.13
C ILE A 14 -0.24 16.78 -4.57
N TYR A 15 -1.15 16.79 -5.55
CA TYR A 15 -0.79 17.08 -6.94
C TYR A 15 -0.22 18.49 -7.13
N LYS A 16 -0.71 19.52 -6.42
CA LYS A 16 -0.09 20.84 -6.49
C LYS A 16 1.37 20.84 -6.04
N ILE A 17 1.71 20.02 -5.05
CA ILE A 17 3.08 19.90 -4.53
C ILE A 17 3.95 19.05 -5.46
N ILE A 18 3.40 17.97 -6.01
CA ILE A 18 4.14 17.02 -6.85
C ILE A 18 4.32 17.52 -8.30
N ASN A 19 3.38 18.31 -8.83
CA ASN A 19 3.39 18.74 -10.23
C ASN A 19 4.68 19.44 -10.66
N PRO A 20 5.27 20.39 -9.89
CA PRO A 20 6.56 20.98 -10.24
C PRO A 20 7.68 19.94 -10.42
N ILE A 21 7.71 18.93 -9.54
CA ILE A 21 8.67 17.83 -9.60
C ILE A 21 8.42 17.00 -10.87
N VAL A 22 7.17 16.66 -11.15
CA VAL A 22 6.77 15.91 -12.36
C VAL A 22 7.18 16.63 -13.64
N HIS A 23 6.99 17.95 -13.73
CA HIS A 23 7.44 18.74 -14.89
C HIS A 23 8.98 18.72 -15.02
N GLY A 24 9.70 18.79 -13.91
CA GLY A 24 11.15 18.63 -13.88
C GLY A 24 11.58 17.27 -14.42
N MET A 25 10.95 16.19 -13.96
CA MET A 25 11.22 14.81 -14.40
C MET A 25 10.98 14.61 -15.89
N ILE A 26 9.87 15.15 -16.41
CA ILE A 26 9.57 15.10 -17.85
C ILE A 26 10.66 15.85 -18.64
N LYS A 27 11.11 17.01 -18.16
CA LYS A 27 12.14 17.81 -18.83
C LYS A 27 13.50 17.08 -18.93
N ILE A 28 13.85 16.27 -17.93
CA ILE A 28 15.08 15.46 -17.93
C ILE A 28 14.90 14.07 -18.57
N GLY A 29 13.72 13.78 -19.14
CA GLY A 29 13.48 12.54 -19.89
C GLY A 29 13.20 11.30 -19.03
N ILE A 30 12.81 11.46 -17.76
CA ILE A 30 12.40 10.32 -16.94
C ILE A 30 11.08 9.75 -17.46
N THR A 31 11.04 8.43 -17.65
CA THR A 31 9.86 7.71 -18.12
C THR A 31 8.98 7.22 -16.97
N PRO A 32 7.67 7.03 -17.17
CA PRO A 32 6.77 6.46 -16.15
C PRO A 32 7.27 5.10 -15.62
N ASN A 33 7.66 4.19 -16.52
CA ASN A 33 8.13 2.86 -16.14
C ASN A 33 9.38 2.91 -15.24
N PHE A 34 10.30 3.85 -15.49
CA PHE A 34 11.47 4.04 -14.62
C PHE A 34 11.06 4.42 -13.19
N ILE A 35 10.05 5.28 -13.04
CA ILE A 35 9.52 5.69 -11.73
C ILE A 35 8.88 4.50 -11.02
N THR A 36 8.04 3.73 -11.72
CA THR A 36 7.44 2.50 -11.19
C THR A 36 8.51 1.49 -10.74
N THR A 37 9.55 1.25 -11.56
CA THR A 37 10.66 0.35 -11.19
C THR A 37 11.40 0.87 -9.96
N THR A 38 11.61 2.18 -9.85
CA THR A 38 12.24 2.80 -8.68
C THR A 38 11.39 2.60 -7.43
N GLY A 39 10.06 2.76 -7.54
CA GLY A 39 9.11 2.47 -6.46
C GLY A 39 9.22 1.02 -5.96
N LEU A 40 9.31 0.05 -6.88
CA LEU A 40 9.53 -1.36 -6.52
C LEU A 40 10.87 -1.55 -5.80
N ILE A 41 11.96 -0.97 -6.29
CA ILE A 41 13.29 -1.07 -5.65
C ILE A 41 13.22 -0.51 -4.22
N LEU A 42 12.58 0.64 -4.00
CA LEU A 42 12.41 1.22 -2.67
C LEU A 42 11.59 0.28 -1.75
N ASN A 43 10.54 -0.36 -2.26
CA ASN A 43 9.77 -1.34 -1.50
C ASN A 43 10.59 -2.61 -1.17
N ILE A 44 11.48 -3.05 -2.05
CA ILE A 44 12.45 -4.11 -1.76
C ILE A 44 13.41 -3.68 -0.64
N VAL A 45 13.93 -2.45 -0.69
CA VAL A 45 14.77 -1.90 0.38
C VAL A 45 14.03 -1.87 1.71
N ALA A 46 12.77 -1.41 1.74
CA ALA A 46 11.95 -1.45 2.94
C ALA A 46 11.80 -2.88 3.49
N ALA A 47 11.52 -3.86 2.63
CA ALA A 47 11.46 -5.26 3.02
C ALA A 47 12.80 -5.76 3.60
N CYS A 48 13.92 -5.43 2.98
CA CYS A 48 15.26 -5.77 3.49
C CYS A 48 15.51 -5.15 4.88
N ILE A 49 15.03 -3.94 5.16
CA ILE A 49 15.11 -3.34 6.50
C ILE A 49 14.32 -4.16 7.51
N PHE A 50 13.10 -4.58 7.18
CA PHE A 50 12.32 -5.46 8.07
C PHE A 50 12.98 -6.82 8.28
N LEU A 51 13.55 -7.43 7.24
CA LEU A 51 14.31 -8.67 7.35
C LEU A 51 15.51 -8.50 8.29
N TYR A 52 16.30 -7.43 8.09
CA TYR A 52 17.43 -7.11 8.94
C TYR A 52 17.00 -6.90 10.39
N ALA A 53 15.94 -6.14 10.62
CA ALA A 53 15.37 -5.91 11.94
C ALA A 53 14.88 -7.22 12.60
N GLY A 54 14.33 -8.15 11.82
CA GLY A 54 13.91 -9.45 12.32
C GLY A 54 15.10 -10.37 12.68
N MET A 55 16.23 -10.25 11.98
CA MET A 55 17.40 -11.11 12.22
C MET A 55 18.38 -10.57 13.27
N LYS A 56 18.52 -9.24 13.34
CA LYS A 56 19.55 -8.55 14.11
C LYS A 56 19.00 -7.53 15.10
N GLY A 57 17.74 -7.13 14.98
CA GLY A 57 17.12 -6.21 15.91
C GLY A 57 16.89 -6.87 17.26
N GLU A 58 17.15 -6.12 18.32
CA GLU A 58 16.75 -6.51 19.67
C GLU A 58 15.25 -6.31 19.84
N ARG A 59 14.61 -7.16 20.65
CA ARG A 59 13.18 -7.04 20.91
C ARG A 59 12.93 -5.74 21.68
N GLY A 60 12.11 -4.86 21.10
CA GLY A 60 11.89 -3.50 21.62
C GLY A 60 12.60 -2.41 20.82
N ASP A 61 13.52 -2.75 19.93
CA ASP A 61 14.12 -1.79 19.00
C ASP A 61 13.24 -1.61 17.75
N PHE A 62 12.36 -0.61 17.83
CA PHE A 62 11.42 -0.28 16.75
C PHE A 62 11.98 0.73 15.74
N TYR A 63 13.25 1.17 15.89
CA TYR A 63 13.87 2.17 15.01
C TYR A 63 13.85 1.74 13.53
N TYR A 64 14.21 0.48 13.28
CA TYR A 64 14.22 -0.08 11.92
C TYR A 64 12.82 -0.18 11.31
N ILE A 65 11.79 -0.44 12.12
CA ILE A 65 10.38 -0.40 11.65
C ILE A 65 10.04 1.02 11.20
N GLY A 66 10.46 2.03 11.96
CA GLY A 66 10.29 3.43 11.63
C GLY A 66 10.84 3.76 10.25
N TRP A 67 12.09 3.37 9.97
CA TRP A 67 12.71 3.55 8.66
C TRP A 67 12.01 2.77 7.55
N GLY A 68 11.64 1.50 7.80
CA GLY A 68 10.86 0.71 6.86
C GLY A 68 9.54 1.41 6.48
N GLY A 69 8.83 1.94 7.48
CA GLY A 69 7.62 2.75 7.29
C GLY A 69 7.86 4.02 6.48
N GLY A 70 8.91 4.76 6.79
CA GLY A 70 9.32 5.95 6.03
C GLY A 70 9.61 5.65 4.56
N ILE A 71 10.34 4.56 4.28
CA ILE A 71 10.63 4.14 2.90
C ILE A 71 9.37 3.69 2.17
N ILE A 72 8.45 2.95 2.81
CA ILE A 72 7.15 2.59 2.21
C ILE A 72 6.38 3.84 1.79
N LEU A 73 6.29 4.84 2.69
CA LEU A 73 5.58 6.09 2.39
C LEU A 73 6.27 6.85 1.25
N PHE A 74 7.59 6.89 1.25
CA PHE A 74 8.37 7.53 0.20
C PHE A 74 8.20 6.82 -1.15
N ALA A 75 8.26 5.48 -1.18
CA ALA A 75 7.98 4.67 -2.37
C ALA A 75 6.57 4.91 -2.92
N GLY A 76 5.57 5.01 -2.04
CA GLY A 76 4.20 5.33 -2.43
C GLY A 76 4.03 6.68 -3.14
N LEU A 77 4.95 7.63 -2.94
CA LEU A 77 4.96 8.87 -3.72
C LEU A 77 5.37 8.64 -5.18
N PHE A 78 6.30 7.72 -5.44
CA PHE A 78 6.73 7.37 -6.80
C PHE A 78 5.57 6.76 -7.60
N ASP A 79 4.77 5.89 -6.98
CA ASP A 79 3.56 5.31 -7.58
C ASP A 79 2.45 6.35 -7.83
N MET A 80 2.47 7.49 -7.13
CA MET A 80 1.57 8.60 -7.46
C MET A 80 2.12 9.45 -8.62
N MET A 81 3.45 9.50 -8.74
CA MET A 81 4.18 10.31 -9.71
C MET A 81 4.23 9.66 -11.09
N ASP A 82 4.37 8.34 -11.20
CA ASP A 82 4.45 7.64 -12.50
C ASP A 82 3.19 7.87 -13.36
N GLY A 83 2.00 7.78 -12.77
CA GLY A 83 0.73 8.03 -13.43
C GLY A 83 0.56 9.50 -13.79
N GLN A 84 1.13 10.43 -13.02
CA GLN A 84 1.15 11.85 -13.37
C GLN A 84 2.12 12.14 -14.53
N VAL A 85 3.32 11.57 -14.50
CA VAL A 85 4.30 11.68 -15.59
C VAL A 85 3.73 11.10 -16.88
N ALA A 86 3.03 9.96 -16.81
CA ALA A 86 2.36 9.37 -17.97
C ALA A 86 1.28 10.30 -18.55
N ARG A 87 0.45 10.91 -17.70
CA ARG A 87 -0.65 11.80 -18.13
C ARG A 87 -0.14 13.14 -18.66
N ILE A 88 0.69 13.83 -17.90
CA ILE A 88 1.20 15.18 -18.24
C ILE A 88 2.20 15.09 -19.39
N GLY A 89 3.09 14.10 -19.36
CA GLY A 89 4.09 13.86 -20.40
C GLY A 89 3.53 13.25 -21.69
N LYS A 90 2.23 12.93 -21.75
CA LYS A 90 1.60 12.20 -22.87
C LYS A 90 2.30 10.88 -23.22
N MET A 91 2.80 10.18 -22.21
CA MET A 91 3.53 8.91 -22.32
C MET A 91 2.69 7.69 -21.89
N SER A 92 1.36 7.83 -21.80
CA SER A 92 0.46 6.75 -21.42
C SER A 92 0.46 5.63 -22.47
N SER A 93 0.62 4.38 -22.04
CA SER A 93 0.53 3.20 -22.90
C SER A 93 -0.20 2.06 -22.19
N THR A 94 -0.77 1.13 -22.96
CA THR A 94 -1.43 -0.08 -22.44
C THR A 94 -0.45 -0.99 -21.69
N PHE A 95 0.76 -1.16 -22.23
CA PHE A 95 1.83 -1.89 -21.57
C PHE A 95 2.26 -1.20 -20.26
N GLY A 96 2.44 0.13 -20.25
CA GLY A 96 2.78 0.87 -19.05
C GLY A 96 1.74 0.70 -17.93
N ALA A 97 0.45 0.76 -18.27
CA ALA A 97 -0.63 0.53 -17.31
C ALA A 97 -0.63 -0.91 -16.76
N LEU A 98 -0.30 -1.92 -17.58
CA LEU A 98 -0.12 -3.30 -17.13
C LEU A 98 1.13 -3.44 -16.24
N TYR A 99 2.24 -2.81 -16.64
CA TYR A 99 3.52 -2.85 -15.94
C TYR A 99 3.41 -2.25 -14.53
N ASP A 100 2.87 -1.03 -14.43
CA ASP A 100 2.52 -0.35 -13.17
C ASP A 100 1.69 -1.25 -12.27
N SER A 101 0.59 -1.75 -12.83
CA SER A 101 -0.26 -2.71 -12.17
C SER A 101 0.50 -3.93 -11.61
N VAL A 102 1.29 -4.63 -12.42
CA VAL A 102 2.00 -5.83 -11.97
C VAL A 102 3.03 -5.50 -10.89
N LEU A 103 3.81 -4.43 -11.07
CA LEU A 103 4.83 -4.05 -10.10
C LEU A 103 4.23 -3.58 -8.77
N ASP A 104 3.08 -2.91 -8.78
CA ASP A 104 2.33 -2.58 -7.57
C ASP A 104 2.03 -3.82 -6.71
N ARG A 105 1.70 -4.95 -7.35
CA ARG A 105 1.43 -6.20 -6.64
C ARG A 105 2.71 -6.81 -6.08
N TYR A 106 3.81 -6.78 -6.83
CA TYR A 106 5.12 -7.22 -6.32
C TYR A 106 5.62 -6.35 -5.18
N SER A 107 5.42 -5.04 -5.24
CA SER A 107 5.74 -4.08 -4.18
C SER A 107 5.00 -4.42 -2.89
N GLU A 108 3.68 -4.59 -2.95
CA GLU A 108 2.87 -4.97 -1.77
C GLU A 108 3.30 -6.34 -1.21
N LEU A 109 3.46 -7.36 -2.07
CA LEU A 109 3.93 -8.70 -1.67
C LEU A 109 5.26 -8.64 -0.92
N THR A 110 6.22 -7.88 -1.47
CA THR A 110 7.57 -7.77 -0.93
C THR A 110 7.57 -7.10 0.44
N VAL A 111 6.84 -5.98 0.58
CA VAL A 111 6.72 -5.25 1.84
C VAL A 111 6.05 -6.11 2.91
N PHE A 112 4.91 -6.73 2.61
CA PHE A 112 4.21 -7.58 3.57
C PHE A 112 5.02 -8.82 3.95
N PHE A 113 5.79 -9.39 3.02
CA PHE A 113 6.73 -10.47 3.34
C PHE A 113 7.74 -10.02 4.40
N GLY A 114 8.39 -8.86 4.21
CA GLY A 114 9.31 -8.29 5.20
C GLY A 114 8.65 -8.06 6.56
N ILE A 115 7.43 -7.49 6.57
CA ILE A 115 6.67 -7.24 7.80
C ILE A 115 6.34 -8.55 8.53
N CYS A 116 5.81 -9.56 7.84
CA CYS A 116 5.51 -10.86 8.43
C CYS A 116 6.77 -11.51 9.01
N PHE A 117 7.87 -11.49 8.25
CA PHE A 117 9.16 -12.02 8.70
C PHE A 117 9.67 -11.31 9.96
N TYR A 118 9.61 -9.98 10.00
CA TYR A 118 9.98 -9.22 11.19
C TYR A 118 9.14 -9.64 12.41
N LEU A 119 7.81 -9.64 12.25
CA LEU A 119 6.88 -9.92 13.35
C LEU A 119 7.06 -11.34 13.89
N ILE A 120 7.21 -12.35 13.04
CA ILE A 120 7.40 -13.74 13.48
C ILE A 120 8.75 -13.92 14.21
N ASN A 121 9.84 -13.35 13.69
CA ASN A 121 11.16 -13.48 14.30
C ASN A 121 11.26 -12.78 15.66
N GLN A 122 10.53 -11.69 15.86
CA GLN A 122 10.48 -10.97 17.14
C GLN A 122 9.47 -11.57 18.13
N GLY A 123 8.86 -12.72 17.81
CA GLY A 123 7.93 -13.44 18.67
C GLY A 123 6.48 -12.97 18.60
N TYR A 124 6.15 -12.00 17.73
CA TYR A 124 4.80 -11.47 17.52
C TYR A 124 4.00 -12.33 16.51
N VAL A 125 3.84 -13.62 16.80
CA VAL A 125 3.21 -14.60 15.89
C VAL A 125 1.79 -14.18 15.49
N ILE A 126 0.96 -13.76 16.45
CA ILE A 126 -0.42 -13.32 16.17
C ILE A 126 -0.41 -12.08 15.26
N SER A 127 0.46 -11.12 15.51
CA SER A 127 0.64 -9.93 14.69
C SER A 127 1.09 -10.28 13.26
N SER A 128 1.97 -11.27 13.10
CA SER A 128 2.37 -11.79 11.79
C SER A 128 1.19 -12.42 11.04
N ILE A 129 0.31 -13.14 11.73
CA ILE A 129 -0.91 -13.70 11.13
C ILE A 129 -1.83 -12.55 10.67
N VAL A 130 -1.98 -11.49 11.46
CA VAL A 130 -2.75 -10.29 11.08
C VAL A 130 -2.17 -9.64 9.82
N ALA A 131 -0.85 -9.45 9.77
CA ALA A 131 -0.16 -8.91 8.59
C ALA A 131 -0.36 -9.81 7.35
N PHE A 132 -0.35 -11.13 7.53
CA PHE A 132 -0.62 -12.07 6.43
C PHE A 132 -2.08 -12.00 5.94
N ILE A 133 -3.05 -11.83 6.83
CA ILE A 133 -4.46 -11.61 6.43
C ILE A 133 -4.63 -10.26 5.72
N ALA A 134 -3.90 -9.23 6.14
CA ALA A 134 -3.81 -7.95 5.42
C ALA A 134 -3.27 -8.13 4.01
N LEU A 135 -2.21 -8.92 3.82
CA LEU A 135 -1.67 -9.26 2.52
C LEU A 135 -2.72 -9.94 1.62
N ILE A 136 -3.41 -10.97 2.14
CA ILE A 136 -4.48 -11.67 1.39
C ILE A 136 -5.55 -10.68 0.94
N GLY A 137 -6.04 -9.84 1.86
CA GLY A 137 -7.04 -8.84 1.54
C GLY A 137 -6.56 -7.86 0.48
N SER A 138 -5.33 -7.36 0.61
CA SER A 138 -4.72 -6.40 -0.32
C SER A 138 -4.68 -6.94 -1.76
N LEU A 139 -4.22 -8.20 -1.92
CA LEU A 139 -4.18 -8.88 -3.21
C LEU A 139 -5.58 -9.13 -3.77
N MET A 140 -6.50 -9.62 -2.95
CA MET A 140 -7.85 -9.96 -3.39
C MET A 140 -8.64 -8.72 -3.83
N VAL A 141 -8.45 -7.57 -3.19
CA VAL A 141 -9.03 -6.30 -3.64
C VAL A 141 -8.61 -5.99 -5.08
N SER A 142 -7.31 -6.09 -5.37
CA SER A 142 -6.75 -5.80 -6.70
C SER A 142 -7.14 -6.84 -7.74
N TYR A 143 -7.08 -8.13 -7.38
CA TYR A 143 -7.41 -9.25 -8.28
C TYR A 143 -8.88 -9.25 -8.70
N VAL A 144 -9.82 -9.10 -7.75
CA VAL A 144 -11.26 -9.10 -8.07
C VAL A 144 -11.59 -7.97 -9.04
N ARG A 145 -10.98 -6.78 -8.87
CA ARG A 145 -11.15 -5.67 -9.80
C ARG A 145 -10.60 -6.00 -11.19
N ALA A 146 -9.36 -6.46 -11.29
CA ALA A 146 -8.75 -6.81 -12.57
C ALA A 146 -9.53 -7.91 -13.30
N ARG A 147 -10.00 -8.93 -12.57
CA ARG A 147 -10.82 -10.00 -13.14
C ARG A 147 -12.19 -9.51 -13.60
N ALA A 148 -12.82 -8.62 -12.84
CA ALA A 148 -14.10 -8.01 -13.23
C ALA A 148 -13.96 -7.16 -14.49
N GLU A 149 -12.94 -6.31 -14.57
CA GLU A 149 -12.65 -5.49 -15.75
C GLU A 149 -12.35 -6.37 -16.98
N GLY A 150 -11.64 -7.49 -16.80
CA GLY A 150 -11.42 -8.49 -17.85
C GLY A 150 -12.68 -9.24 -18.32
N LEU A 151 -13.76 -9.21 -17.54
CA LEU A 151 -15.09 -9.71 -17.92
C LEU A 151 -15.98 -8.59 -18.49
N GLY A 152 -15.44 -7.39 -18.73
CA GLY A 152 -16.20 -6.24 -19.21
C GLY A 152 -17.14 -5.63 -18.15
N LEU A 153 -16.83 -5.79 -16.87
CA LEU A 153 -17.56 -5.20 -15.75
C LEU A 153 -16.76 -4.05 -15.14
N GLU A 154 -17.41 -2.92 -14.89
CA GLU A 154 -16.79 -1.80 -14.18
C GLU A 154 -16.86 -2.02 -12.66
N CYS A 155 -15.72 -2.29 -12.01
CA CYS A 155 -15.66 -2.56 -10.57
C CYS A 155 -14.91 -1.48 -9.80
N LYS A 156 -15.56 -0.34 -9.58
CA LYS A 156 -15.00 0.83 -8.87
C LYS A 156 -15.40 0.95 -7.39
N VAL A 157 -16.17 -0.01 -6.87
CA VAL A 157 -16.64 0.00 -5.47
C VAL A 157 -15.54 -0.41 -4.48
N GLY A 158 -15.70 -0.06 -3.20
CA GLY A 158 -14.80 -0.48 -2.12
C GLY A 158 -14.34 0.67 -1.22
N PHE A 159 -14.14 0.35 0.06
CA PHE A 159 -13.76 1.33 1.09
C PHE A 159 -12.24 1.44 1.29
N MET A 160 -11.51 0.33 1.06
CA MET A 160 -10.07 0.26 1.27
C MET A 160 -9.35 0.08 -0.06
N GLN A 161 -8.91 1.19 -0.67
CA GLN A 161 -8.14 1.17 -1.91
C GLN A 161 -6.63 1.15 -1.60
N ARG A 162 -5.80 1.12 -2.64
CA ARG A 162 -4.35 0.97 -2.49
C ARG A 162 -3.70 2.12 -1.71
N PRO A 163 -3.98 3.41 -2.00
CA PRO A 163 -3.35 4.51 -1.28
C PRO A 163 -3.62 4.45 0.22
N GLU A 164 -4.84 4.10 0.63
CA GLU A 164 -5.20 4.00 2.05
C GLU A 164 -4.40 2.88 2.75
N ARG A 165 -4.18 1.74 2.09
CA ARG A 165 -3.39 0.63 2.65
C ARG A 165 -1.91 0.98 2.78
N VAL A 166 -1.33 1.62 1.75
CA VAL A 166 0.07 2.06 1.77
C VAL A 166 0.29 3.08 2.89
N VAL A 167 -0.60 4.06 3.01
CA VAL A 167 -0.52 5.09 4.05
C VAL A 167 -0.69 4.48 5.45
N LEU A 168 -1.69 3.63 5.68
CA LEU A 168 -1.91 3.00 7.00
C LEU A 168 -0.72 2.11 7.41
N THR A 169 -0.18 1.34 6.47
CA THR A 169 0.97 0.44 6.72
C THR A 169 2.23 1.25 6.99
N GLY A 170 2.57 2.18 6.10
CA GLY A 170 3.79 2.99 6.22
C GLY A 170 3.76 3.95 7.41
N LEU A 171 2.63 4.63 7.64
CA LEU A 171 2.49 5.55 8.77
C LEU A 171 2.41 4.80 10.10
N GLY A 172 1.75 3.64 10.16
CA GLY A 172 1.74 2.78 11.35
C GLY A 172 3.15 2.36 11.75
N ALA A 173 3.96 1.92 10.77
CA ALA A 173 5.36 1.58 10.99
C ALA A 173 6.20 2.78 11.42
N LEU A 174 6.07 3.93 10.73
CA LEU A 174 6.79 5.16 11.06
C LEU A 174 6.48 5.65 12.47
N CYS A 175 5.18 5.73 12.82
CA CYS A 175 4.73 6.12 14.15
C CYS A 175 5.22 5.15 15.22
N CYS A 176 5.25 3.84 14.95
CA CYS A 176 5.80 2.85 15.87
C CYS A 176 7.26 3.15 16.18
N GLY A 177 8.10 3.40 15.16
CA GLY A 177 9.51 3.75 15.39
C GLY A 177 9.73 5.06 16.14
N ILE A 178 8.86 6.06 15.95
CA ILE A 178 9.00 7.39 16.61
C ILE A 178 8.48 7.36 18.06
N PHE A 179 7.31 6.78 18.29
CA PHE A 179 6.61 6.87 19.57
C PHE A 179 6.91 5.71 20.52
N ALA A 180 7.43 4.59 20.02
CA ALA A 180 7.72 3.45 20.88
C ALA A 180 8.69 3.74 22.04
N PRO A 181 9.77 4.52 21.87
CA PRO A 181 10.64 4.90 22.99
C PRO A 181 9.92 5.68 24.09
N MET A 182 8.84 6.37 23.76
CA MET A 182 8.04 7.14 24.74
C MET A 182 7.08 6.26 25.55
N MET A 183 6.92 4.98 25.16
CA MET A 183 5.94 4.04 25.72
C MET A 183 6.59 2.80 26.34
N GLU A 184 7.91 2.77 26.48
CA GLU A 184 8.69 1.60 26.93
C GLU A 184 8.28 1.09 28.33
N ASN A 185 7.80 1.97 29.22
CA ASN A 185 7.42 1.62 30.59
C ASN A 185 5.92 1.31 30.76
N ASN A 186 5.17 1.11 29.69
CA ASN A 186 3.72 0.93 29.77
C ASN A 186 3.34 -0.55 29.86
N GLU A 187 3.02 -1.03 31.07
CA GLU A 187 2.63 -2.44 31.32
C GLU A 187 1.36 -2.87 30.59
N THR A 188 0.52 -1.91 30.17
CA THR A 188 -0.77 -2.20 29.50
C THR A 188 -0.71 -2.18 27.98
N PHE A 189 0.34 -1.60 27.39
CA PHE A 189 0.38 -1.33 25.96
C PHE A 189 1.77 -1.59 25.38
N GLU A 190 1.94 -2.73 24.70
CA GLU A 190 3.17 -3.00 23.97
C GLU A 190 3.32 -2.05 22.78
N PRO A 191 4.45 -1.34 22.63
CA PRO A 191 4.60 -0.31 21.59
C PRO A 191 4.43 -0.81 20.14
N ILE A 192 4.64 -2.11 19.89
CA ILE A 192 4.40 -2.73 18.58
C ILE A 192 2.93 -2.58 18.13
N MET A 193 2.00 -2.42 19.06
CA MET A 193 0.57 -2.25 18.78
C MET A 193 0.27 -0.99 17.95
N ILE A 194 1.14 0.03 18.01
CA ILE A 194 1.07 1.23 17.14
C ILE A 194 1.13 0.83 15.67
N PHE A 195 1.89 -0.22 15.34
CA PHE A 195 1.99 -0.76 13.98
C PHE A 195 0.91 -1.81 13.70
N VAL A 196 0.62 -2.69 14.66
CA VAL A 196 -0.29 -3.82 14.46
C VAL A 196 -1.75 -3.38 14.30
N ILE A 197 -2.20 -2.33 15.01
CA ILE A 197 -3.58 -1.84 14.90
C ILE A 197 -3.89 -1.34 13.46
N PRO A 198 -3.06 -0.50 12.82
CA PRO A 198 -3.21 -0.18 11.41
C PRO A 198 -3.23 -1.40 10.49
N LEU A 199 -2.36 -2.39 10.70
CA LEU A 199 -2.36 -3.63 9.92
C LEU A 199 -3.67 -4.43 10.10
N LEU A 200 -4.23 -4.45 11.31
CA LEU A 200 -5.52 -5.08 11.59
C LEU A 200 -6.66 -4.38 10.85
N ILE A 201 -6.64 -3.05 10.80
CA ILE A 201 -7.60 -2.27 10.00
C ILE A 201 -7.46 -2.64 8.52
N VAL A 202 -6.23 -2.69 7.98
CA VAL A 202 -5.99 -3.13 6.60
C VAL A 202 -6.50 -4.56 6.37
N ALA A 203 -6.24 -5.48 7.30
CA ALA A 203 -6.72 -6.86 7.25
C ALA A 203 -8.24 -6.95 7.13
N ILE A 204 -8.96 -6.30 8.04
CA ILE A 204 -10.43 -6.37 8.07
C ILE A 204 -11.03 -5.68 6.83
N PHE A 205 -10.67 -4.42 6.59
CA PHE A 205 -11.33 -3.62 5.57
C PHE A 205 -10.97 -4.02 4.14
N SER A 206 -9.75 -4.54 3.90
CA SER A 206 -9.38 -5.03 2.57
C SER A 206 -10.15 -6.31 2.22
N ASN A 207 -10.26 -7.25 3.16
CA ASN A 207 -11.03 -8.48 2.92
C ASN A 207 -12.53 -8.18 2.74
N ILE A 208 -13.12 -7.32 3.57
CA ILE A 208 -14.51 -6.84 3.36
C ILE A 208 -14.65 -6.20 1.98
N THR A 209 -13.69 -5.37 1.57
CA THR A 209 -13.72 -4.70 0.26
C THR A 209 -13.66 -5.72 -0.89
N ALA A 210 -12.83 -6.77 -0.79
CA ALA A 210 -12.74 -7.81 -1.80
C ALA A 210 -14.08 -8.55 -1.98
N PHE A 211 -14.72 -8.97 -0.88
CA PHE A 211 -16.04 -9.61 -0.93
C PHE A 211 -17.14 -8.64 -1.41
N ALA A 212 -17.08 -7.37 -1.03
CA ALA A 212 -18.01 -6.35 -1.52
C ALA A 212 -17.91 -6.17 -3.04
N ARG A 213 -16.69 -6.16 -3.60
CA ARG A 213 -16.45 -6.13 -5.05
C ARG A 213 -17.01 -7.37 -5.74
N LEU A 214 -16.77 -8.55 -5.18
CA LEU A 214 -17.30 -9.80 -5.73
C LEU A 214 -18.83 -9.80 -5.77
N ASN A 215 -19.48 -9.40 -4.67
CA ASN A 215 -20.93 -9.29 -4.59
C ASN A 215 -21.51 -8.24 -5.54
N HIS A 216 -20.79 -7.13 -5.76
CA HIS A 216 -21.17 -6.13 -6.75
C HIS A 216 -21.13 -6.70 -8.17
N CYS A 217 -20.05 -7.41 -8.53
CA CYS A 217 -19.95 -8.08 -9.83
C CYS A 217 -21.05 -9.14 -10.03
N ARG A 218 -21.41 -9.89 -8.99
CA ARG A 218 -22.54 -10.84 -9.05
C ARG A 218 -23.84 -10.14 -9.44
N LYS A 219 -24.16 -9.00 -8.82
CA LYS A 219 -25.37 -8.22 -9.13
C LYS A 219 -25.38 -7.72 -10.57
N LEU A 220 -24.25 -7.22 -11.08
CA LEU A 220 -24.13 -6.75 -12.46
C LEU A 220 -24.28 -7.85 -13.51
N LEU A 221 -23.81 -9.07 -13.20
CA LEU A 221 -23.97 -10.21 -14.09
C LEU A 221 -25.42 -10.72 -14.11
N SER A 222 -26.07 -10.77 -12.95
CA SER A 222 -27.48 -11.17 -12.86
C SER A 222 -28.44 -10.19 -13.52
N SER A 223 -28.10 -8.89 -13.58
CA SER A 223 -28.91 -7.93 -14.35
C SER A 223 -28.73 -8.11 -15.85
N LYS A 224 -27.50 -8.39 -16.33
CA LYS A 224 -27.22 -8.63 -17.75
C LYS A 224 -27.82 -9.92 -18.30
N SER A 225 -28.02 -10.94 -17.46
CA SER A 225 -28.66 -12.20 -17.90
C SER A 225 -30.18 -12.13 -18.00
N ASN A 226 -30.78 -11.06 -17.48
CA ASN A 226 -32.23 -10.83 -17.49
C ASN A 226 -32.67 -9.83 -18.57
N GLU A 227 -31.73 -9.35 -19.40
CA GLU A 227 -31.94 -8.58 -20.63
C GLU A 227 -31.72 -9.49 -21.85
#